data_AF-V6DHN8-F1
#
_entry.id   AF-V6DHN8-F1
#
_cell.length_a   1.000
_cell.length_b   1.000
_cell.length_c   1.000
_cell.angle_alpha   90.00
_cell.angle_beta   90.00
_cell.angle_gamma   90.00
#
_symmetry.space_group_name_H-M   'P 1'
#
loop_
_entity.id
_entity.type
_entity.pdbx_description
1 polymer ?
#
loop_
_entity_poly.entity_id
_entity_poly.type
_entity_poly.pdbx_seq_one_letter_code
_entity_poly.pdbx_strand_id
1 'polypeptide(L)'
;MNKRIVKEGQIYRHYKGNLYQVVKIAYNTEADWVEQNNKVDDSVKMVIYKPVSSNHKYAYIVKDIWWVRPYSLFIANVFFDGKEQPRFVEV
;
A
#
# COMPACT_ATOMS: atom_id res chain seq x y z
N MET A 1 -1.53 8.64 -17.62
CA MET A 1 -2.19 8.68 -16.30
C MET A 1 -1.17 9.16 -15.28
N ASN A 2 -1.51 10.12 -14.41
CA ASN A 2 -0.59 10.57 -13.37
C ASN A 2 -0.27 9.40 -12.43
N LYS A 3 1.02 9.08 -12.30
CA LYS A 3 1.50 8.01 -11.40
C LYS A 3 1.18 8.42 -9.96
N ARG A 4 0.41 7.61 -9.24
CA ARG A 4 0.14 7.85 -7.81
C ARG A 4 1.41 7.53 -7.01
N ILE A 5 1.82 8.48 -6.18
CA ILE A 5 3.00 8.35 -5.31
C ILE A 5 2.51 8.08 -3.89
N VAL A 6 3.04 7.03 -3.27
CA VAL A 6 2.75 6.70 -1.86
C VAL A 6 3.73 7.46 -0.97
N LYS A 7 3.22 8.09 0.10
CA LYS A 7 3.99 8.88 1.07
C LYS A 7 4.03 8.17 2.42
N GLU A 8 5.22 8.07 3.00
CA GLU A 8 5.39 7.57 4.37
C GLU A 8 4.76 8.56 5.38
N GLY A 9 4.20 8.04 6.46
CA GLY A 9 3.48 8.80 7.50
C GLY A 9 2.02 9.14 7.14
N GLN A 10 1.66 9.13 5.86
CA GLN A 10 0.34 9.55 5.37
C GLN A 10 -0.75 8.50 5.59
N ILE A 11 -1.98 8.97 5.81
CA ILE A 11 -3.17 8.14 5.94
C ILE A 11 -3.80 7.91 4.57
N TYR A 12 -4.13 6.65 4.30
CA TYR A 12 -4.83 6.20 3.10
C TYR A 12 -6.12 5.46 3.47
N ARG A 13 -7.18 5.73 2.71
CA ARG A 13 -8.44 5.00 2.76
C ARG A 13 -8.46 3.88 1.73
N HIS A 14 -8.63 2.65 2.18
CA HIS A 14 -8.88 1.52 1.29
C HIS A 14 -10.30 1.63 0.69
N TYR A 15 -10.52 1.12 -0.52
CA TYR A 15 -11.85 1.15 -1.17
C TYR A 15 -12.99 0.51 -0.34
N LYS A 16 -12.66 -0.31 0.68
CA LYS A 16 -13.60 -0.88 1.66
C LYS A 16 -13.88 0.01 2.88
N GLY A 17 -13.40 1.25 2.89
CA GLY A 17 -13.67 2.24 3.94
C GLY A 17 -12.60 2.35 5.04
N ASN A 18 -11.87 1.27 5.33
CA ASN A 18 -10.85 1.24 6.39
C ASN A 18 -9.69 2.23 6.14
N LEU A 19 -9.19 2.83 7.22
CA LEU A 19 -8.06 3.75 7.22
C LEU A 19 -6.77 3.06 7.64
N TYR A 20 -5.71 3.36 6.92
CA TYR A 20 -4.37 2.82 7.14
C TYR A 20 -3.32 3.92 7.07
N GLN A 21 -2.33 3.88 7.96
CA GLN A 21 -1.15 4.72 7.86
C GLN A 21 -0.05 3.95 7.15
N VAL A 22 0.52 4.53 6.09
CA VAL A 22 1.76 4.01 5.50
C VAL A 22 2.91 4.36 6.41
N VAL A 23 3.67 3.37 6.84
CA VAL A 23 4.79 3.56 7.76
C VAL A 23 6.10 3.62 7.00
N LYS A 24 6.28 2.74 6.01
CA LYS A 24 7.53 2.66 5.25
C LYS A 24 7.30 2.15 3.83
N ILE A 25 8.12 2.61 2.90
CA ILE A 25 8.36 1.95 1.62
C ILE A 25 9.63 1.09 1.78
N ALA A 26 9.47 -0.21 1.68
CA ALA A 26 10.53 -1.19 1.72
C ALA A 26 10.82 -1.74 0.31
N TYR A 27 11.88 -2.54 0.19
CA TYR A 27 12.30 -3.13 -1.08
C TYR A 27 12.50 -4.63 -0.89
N ASN A 28 11.97 -5.42 -1.83
CA ASN A 28 12.10 -6.87 -1.83
C ASN A 28 13.47 -7.26 -2.41
N THR A 29 14.28 -7.98 -1.63
CA THR A 29 15.61 -8.44 -2.03
C THR A 29 15.61 -9.46 -3.16
N GLU A 30 14.53 -10.23 -3.28
CA GLU A 30 14.38 -11.31 -4.27
C GLU A 30 14.00 -10.83 -5.67
N ALA A 31 13.72 -9.53 -5.84
CA ALA A 31 13.30 -8.98 -7.12
C ALA A 31 14.48 -8.26 -7.79
N ASP A 32 14.60 -8.35 -9.12
CA ASP A 32 15.68 -7.70 -9.87
C ASP A 32 15.60 -6.17 -9.68
N TRP A 33 16.63 -5.63 -9.03
CA TRP A 33 16.64 -4.27 -8.47
C TRP A 33 16.78 -3.14 -9.50
N VAL A 34 17.10 -3.46 -10.74
CA VAL A 34 17.62 -2.51 -11.71
C VAL A 34 16.80 -2.52 -12.99
N GLU A 35 16.05 -1.45 -13.22
CA GLU A 35 15.73 -1.03 -14.58
C GLU A 35 16.92 -0.28 -15.19
N GLN A 36 17.00 -0.29 -16.52
CA GLN A 36 17.93 0.54 -17.28
C GLN A 36 17.85 2.00 -16.77
N ASN A 37 19.01 2.62 -16.48
CA ASN A 37 19.17 4.00 -15.98
C ASN A 37 19.11 4.24 -14.45
N ASN A 38 19.59 3.30 -13.61
CA ASN A 38 19.69 3.48 -12.15
C ASN A 38 18.35 3.84 -11.47
N LYS A 39 17.23 3.37 -12.03
CA LYS A 39 15.91 3.54 -11.44
C LYS A 39 15.47 2.25 -10.80
N VAL A 40 14.95 2.39 -9.59
CA VAL A 40 14.32 1.28 -8.87
C VAL A 40 12.90 1.12 -9.40
N ASP A 41 12.66 -0.02 -10.05
CA ASP A 41 11.33 -0.45 -10.51
C ASP A 41 10.34 -0.47 -9.34
N ASP A 42 9.09 -0.12 -9.59
CA ASP A 42 8.02 -0.29 -8.60
C ASP A 42 7.74 -1.77 -8.30
N SER A 43 8.15 -2.70 -9.17
CA SER A 43 8.02 -4.15 -8.97
C SER A 43 8.78 -4.65 -7.74
N VAL A 44 9.89 -3.98 -7.37
CA VAL A 44 10.66 -4.34 -6.17
C VAL A 44 10.17 -3.62 -4.91
N LYS A 45 9.31 -2.61 -5.03
CA LYS A 45 8.84 -1.82 -3.88
C LYS A 45 7.71 -2.52 -3.14
N MET A 46 7.75 -2.43 -1.82
CA MET A 46 6.74 -2.92 -0.90
C MET A 46 6.24 -1.77 -0.02
N VAL A 47 4.95 -1.73 0.27
CA VAL A 47 4.34 -0.78 1.19
C VAL A 47 4.08 -1.47 2.51
N ILE A 48 4.70 -0.96 3.57
CA ILE A 48 4.47 -1.36 4.96
C ILE A 48 3.49 -0.37 5.58
N TYR A 49 2.36 -0.88 6.06
CA TYR A 49 1.26 -0.04 6.58
C TYR A 49 0.53 -0.71 7.73
N LYS A 50 -0.15 0.08 8.55
CA LYS A 50 -0.91 -0.39 9.72
C LYS A 50 -2.30 0.25 9.80
N PRO A 51 -3.31 -0.43 10.38
CA PRO A 51 -4.61 0.19 10.58
C PRO A 51 -4.51 1.39 11.54
N VAL A 52 -5.29 2.44 11.29
CA VAL A 52 -5.35 3.63 12.16
C VAL A 52 -6.25 3.36 13.39
N SER A 53 -7.18 2.41 13.31
CA SER A 53 -8.08 2.03 14.41
C SER A 53 -7.67 0.70 15.04
N SER A 54 -7.77 0.63 16.37
CA SER A 54 -7.61 -0.59 17.17
C SER A 54 -8.72 -1.62 16.95
N ASN A 55 -9.87 -1.25 16.36
CA ASN A 55 -11.01 -2.15 16.13
C ASN A 55 -10.89 -2.94 14.82
N HIS A 56 -9.67 -3.14 14.31
CA HIS A 56 -9.48 -4.00 13.16
C HIS A 56 -9.87 -5.43 13.53
N LYS A 57 -10.58 -6.14 12.64
CA LYS A 57 -11.07 -7.52 12.85
C LYS A 57 -10.02 -8.59 13.17
N TYR A 58 -8.73 -8.23 13.21
CA TYR A 58 -7.64 -9.13 13.55
C TYR A 58 -6.91 -8.70 14.84
N ALA A 59 -7.30 -7.57 15.44
CA ALA A 59 -6.62 -7.00 16.60
C ALA A 59 -6.70 -7.89 17.85
N TYR A 60 -7.66 -8.82 17.90
CA TYR A 60 -7.76 -9.83 18.97
C TYR A 60 -6.84 -11.05 18.76
N ILE A 61 -6.29 -11.22 17.55
CA ILE A 61 -5.42 -12.35 17.19
C ILE A 61 -3.96 -11.88 17.16
N VAL A 62 -3.72 -10.71 16.58
CA VAL A 62 -2.38 -10.18 16.34
C VAL A 62 -2.29 -8.83 17.05
N LYS A 63 -1.44 -8.79 18.08
CA LYS A 63 -1.04 -7.53 18.71
C LYS A 63 -0.13 -6.76 17.74
N ASP A 64 -0.39 -5.46 17.59
CA ASP A 64 0.40 -4.57 16.73
C ASP A 64 0.50 -5.04 15.27
N ILE A 65 -0.60 -4.97 14.51
CA ILE A 65 -0.67 -5.46 13.13
C ILE A 65 0.08 -4.55 12.16
N TRP A 66 0.95 -5.18 11.36
CA TRP A 66 1.59 -4.59 10.19
C TRP A 66 1.25 -5.40 8.96
N TRP A 67 0.88 -4.71 7.89
CA TRP A 67 0.64 -5.29 6.58
C TRP A 67 1.78 -4.95 5.64
N VAL A 68 2.07 -5.87 4.73
CA VAL A 68 3.00 -5.66 3.62
C VAL A 68 2.27 -5.94 2.31
N ARG A 69 2.46 -5.10 1.29
CA ARG A 69 1.86 -5.28 -0.03
C ARG A 69 2.80 -4.76 -1.12
N PRO A 70 2.87 -5.40 -2.31
CA PRO A 70 3.55 -4.83 -3.46
C PRO A 70 3.07 -3.42 -3.78
N TYR A 71 4.00 -2.51 -4.06
CA TYR A 71 3.71 -1.11 -4.35
C TYR A 71 2.76 -0.96 -5.53
N SER A 72 3.00 -1.72 -6.61
CA SER A 72 2.14 -1.78 -7.79
C SER A 72 0.68 -2.08 -7.44
N LEU A 73 0.43 -3.06 -6.57
CA LEU A 73 -0.92 -3.40 -6.12
C LEU A 73 -1.52 -2.36 -5.17
N PHE A 74 -0.70 -1.64 -4.43
CA PHE A 74 -1.17 -0.56 -3.55
C PHE A 74 -1.68 0.63 -4.38
N ILE A 75 -0.96 1.05 -5.42
CA ILE A 75 -1.35 2.18 -6.27
C ILE A 75 -2.38 1.84 -7.35
N ALA A 76 -2.56 0.55 -7.63
CA ALA A 76 -3.47 0.05 -8.66
C ALA A 76 -4.93 0.48 -8.42
N ASN A 77 -5.69 0.52 -9.52
CA ASN A 77 -7.14 0.54 -9.44
C ASN A 77 -7.71 -0.86 -9.16
N VAL A 78 -8.96 -0.89 -8.73
CA VAL A 78 -9.79 -2.08 -8.59
C VAL A 78 -11.15 -1.81 -9.19
N PHE A 79 -11.76 -2.84 -9.77
CA PHE A 79 -13.18 -2.81 -10.09
C PHE A 79 -13.96 -3.27 -8.86
N PHE A 80 -14.74 -2.38 -8.26
CA PHE A 80 -15.54 -2.67 -7.06
C PHE A 80 -16.81 -1.84 -7.10
N ASP A 81 -17.95 -2.50 -6.88
CA ASP A 81 -19.28 -1.87 -6.92
C ASP A 81 -19.57 -1.18 -8.27
N GLY A 82 -19.36 -1.92 -9.37
CA GLY A 82 -19.65 -1.46 -10.73
C GLY A 82 -18.73 -0.35 -11.27
N LYS A 83 -17.73 0.10 -10.50
CA LYS A 83 -16.81 1.18 -10.91
C LYS A 83 -15.35 0.79 -10.74
N GLU A 84 -14.52 1.27 -11.66
CA GLU A 84 -13.06 1.27 -11.48
C GLU A 84 -12.67 2.43 -10.57
N GLN A 85 -11.92 2.15 -9.50
CA GLN A 85 -11.50 3.14 -8.52
C GLN A 85 -10.12 2.82 -7.94
N PRO A 86 -9.37 3.81 -7.42
CA PRO A 86 -8.16 3.57 -6.64
C PRO A 86 -8.39 2.52 -5.55
N ARG A 87 -7.45 1.59 -5.40
CA ARG A 87 -7.48 0.67 -4.26
C ARG A 87 -7.32 1.42 -2.94
N PHE A 88 -6.45 2.43 -2.93
CA PHE A 88 -6.19 3.31 -1.81
C PHE A 88 -6.19 4.77 -2.27
N VAL A 89 -6.76 5.65 -1.45
CA VAL A 89 -6.82 7.10 -1.69
C VAL A 89 -6.21 7.81 -0.49
N GLU A 90 -5.29 8.75 -0.74
CA GLU A 90 -4.75 9.65 0.30
C GLU A 90 -5.90 10.44 0.92
N VAL A 91 -5.96 10.49 2.26
CA VAL A 91 -6.96 11.24 3.04
C VAL A 91 -6.49 12.65 3.30
#